data_AF-A0AAN6ILP1-F1
#
_entry.id   AF-A0AAN6ILP1-F1
#
_cell.length_a   1.000
_cell.length_b   1.000
_cell.length_c   1.000
_cell.angle_alpha   90.00
_cell.angle_beta   90.00
_cell.angle_gamma   90.00
#
_symmetry.space_group_name_H-M   'P 1'
#
loop_
_entity.id
_entity.type
_entity.pdbx_description
1 polymer ?
#
loop_
_entity_poly.entity_id
_entity_poly.type
_entity_poly.pdbx_seq_one_letter_code
_entity_poly.pdbx_strand_id
1 'polypeptide(L)'
;MSLSASSPIFRGYLADVDSVDDRTAEERGERPLAKDRFVIPKSRYGTIDTFLGSDDGLFKPEYNDLKLVYDHEIYRHLVNNDIDELLAKHVAHLFIRDPLVIFEELLDQDDSVSADHFENIQSTNWQNVRFKPPPPNSPIGWRVEFRPLEVQLTEFENAAFSVFTVLLARALLAFPDINFYIPVTKMDINMQRAHNRDAVFNERFYFRRSSPADGEDTVAELTANEIINGSAEFIGLVPIVQMYLDSISVEENVRRQIERYILFVRGRANGSIMTAAAWIRIFVRNHPAYKFDSVVSSEINYDLAVALDDIANGRRPAPELLGAGNTV
;
A
#
# COMPACT_ATOMS: atom_id res chain seq x y z
N MET A 1 2.41 3.03 3.01
CA MET A 1 1.68 4.28 3.23
C MET A 1 2.32 5.15 4.30
N SER A 2 2.21 4.88 5.61
CA SER A 2 2.74 5.80 6.65
C SER A 2 4.23 6.17 6.48
N LEU A 3 5.09 5.19 6.16
CA LEU A 3 6.52 5.40 5.88
C LEU A 3 6.81 6.35 4.70
N SER A 4 5.93 6.36 3.71
CA SER A 4 6.09 7.07 2.44
C SER A 4 5.28 8.37 2.38
N ALA A 5 4.64 8.81 3.48
CA ALA A 5 3.72 9.95 3.45
C ALA A 5 4.35 11.19 2.79
N SER A 6 3.71 11.73 1.75
CA SER A 6 4.19 12.86 0.95
C SER A 6 3.11 13.88 0.55
N SER A 7 1.84 13.67 0.94
CA SER A 7 0.71 14.49 0.49
C SER A 7 0.00 15.28 1.62
N PRO A 8 0.61 16.27 2.31
CA PRO A 8 -0.02 16.91 3.47
C PRO A 8 -0.95 18.11 3.17
N ILE A 9 -1.12 18.49 1.91
CA ILE A 9 -1.84 19.71 1.49
C ILE A 9 -2.89 19.37 0.43
N PHE A 10 -4.15 19.74 0.67
CA PHE A 10 -5.24 19.57 -0.29
C PHE A 10 -5.97 20.90 -0.49
N ARG A 11 -6.17 21.28 -1.75
CA ARG A 11 -6.95 22.47 -2.13
C ARG A 11 -6.50 23.76 -1.42
N GLY A 12 -5.20 23.90 -1.16
CA GLY A 12 -4.62 25.07 -0.49
C GLY A 12 -4.73 25.05 1.04
N TYR A 13 -5.03 23.90 1.64
CA TYR A 13 -5.10 23.75 3.10
C TYR A 13 -4.20 22.62 3.59
N LEU A 14 -3.53 22.83 4.72
CA LEU A 14 -2.92 21.75 5.47
C LEU A 14 -4.02 20.79 5.95
N ALA A 15 -4.00 19.55 5.47
CA ALA A 15 -4.99 18.55 5.83
C ALA A 15 -4.56 17.75 7.05
N ASP A 16 -5.53 17.21 7.78
CA ASP A 16 -5.29 16.27 8.89
C ASP A 16 -5.63 14.82 8.50
N VAL A 17 -6.07 14.57 7.24
CA VAL A 17 -6.37 13.26 6.62
C VAL A 17 -6.49 13.36 5.09
N ASP A 18 -6.40 12.22 4.39
CA ASP A 18 -6.56 12.09 2.93
C ASP A 18 -7.51 10.93 2.59
N SER A 19 -8.59 11.12 1.80
CA SER A 19 -9.40 10.01 1.25
C SER A 19 -10.32 10.45 0.10
N VAL A 20 -10.66 9.52 -0.80
CA VAL A 20 -11.62 9.65 -1.92
C VAL A 20 -12.58 8.44 -1.96
N ASP A 21 -13.90 8.67 -1.89
CA ASP A 21 -14.96 7.63 -1.85
C ASP A 21 -16.12 8.02 -2.78
N ASP A 22 -16.49 7.12 -3.69
CA ASP A 22 -17.48 7.32 -4.76
C ASP A 22 -18.86 6.71 -4.48
N ARG A 23 -19.02 5.96 -3.39
CA ARG A 23 -20.26 5.23 -3.07
C ARG A 23 -21.49 6.15 -3.00
N THR A 24 -22.67 5.66 -3.38
CA THR A 24 -23.94 6.36 -3.14
C THR A 24 -24.36 6.29 -1.66
N ALA A 25 -25.41 7.04 -1.29
CA ALA A 25 -25.97 6.95 0.06
C ALA A 25 -26.63 5.59 0.34
N GLU A 26 -27.16 4.89 -0.67
CA GLU A 26 -27.73 3.54 -0.52
C GLU A 26 -26.60 2.51 -0.35
N GLU A 27 -25.54 2.59 -1.16
CA GLU A 27 -24.35 1.73 -1.05
C GLU A 27 -23.62 1.90 0.29
N ARG A 28 -23.59 3.11 0.86
CA ARG A 28 -23.05 3.35 2.21
C ARG A 28 -23.99 2.87 3.34
N GLY A 29 -25.20 2.42 3.01
CA GLY A 29 -26.20 2.02 4.00
C GLY A 29 -26.83 3.18 4.77
N GLU A 30 -26.68 4.43 4.28
CA GLU A 30 -27.30 5.62 4.85
C GLU A 30 -28.81 5.67 4.53
N ARG A 31 -29.24 4.95 3.49
CA ARG A 31 -30.64 4.76 3.07
C ARG A 31 -30.88 3.31 2.62
N PRO A 32 -32.14 2.80 2.67
CA PRO A 32 -32.46 1.48 2.14
C PRO A 32 -32.19 1.36 0.64
N LEU A 33 -31.77 0.17 0.19
CA LEU A 33 -31.55 -0.13 -1.23
C LEU A 33 -32.87 0.00 -2.01
N ALA A 34 -32.86 0.80 -3.06
CA ALA A 34 -33.96 0.97 -4.01
C ALA A 34 -33.49 0.86 -5.46
N LYS A 35 -32.31 1.40 -5.77
CA LYS A 35 -31.68 1.32 -7.11
C LYS A 35 -30.41 0.49 -7.11
N ASP A 36 -29.70 0.48 -5.99
CA ASP A 36 -28.43 -0.23 -5.86
C ASP A 36 -28.64 -1.69 -5.42
N ARG A 37 -27.76 -2.58 -5.89
CA ARG A 37 -27.85 -4.04 -5.63
C ARG A 37 -27.33 -4.44 -4.25
N PHE A 38 -26.39 -3.69 -3.70
CA PHE A 38 -25.62 -4.07 -2.52
C PHE A 38 -25.38 -2.89 -1.57
N VAL A 39 -25.39 -3.17 -0.26
CA VAL A 39 -24.74 -2.28 0.73
C VAL A 39 -23.28 -2.67 0.80
N ILE A 40 -22.40 -1.73 0.54
CA ILE A 40 -20.97 -1.96 0.31
C ILE A 40 -20.17 -1.26 1.41
N PRO A 41 -19.51 -2.03 2.31
CA PRO A 41 -18.89 -1.46 3.51
C PRO A 41 -17.65 -0.61 3.22
N LYS A 42 -16.98 -0.83 2.07
CA LYS A 42 -15.72 -0.18 1.71
C LYS A 42 -15.79 0.47 0.33
N SER A 43 -15.11 1.60 0.19
CA SER A 43 -14.85 2.23 -1.11
C SER A 43 -14.11 1.25 -2.03
N ARG A 44 -14.27 1.41 -3.35
CA ARG A 44 -13.43 0.69 -4.33
C ARG A 44 -11.94 1.10 -4.23
N TYR A 45 -11.64 2.21 -3.56
CA TYR A 45 -10.32 2.59 -3.09
C TYR A 45 -10.15 2.14 -1.63
N GLY A 46 -9.36 1.10 -1.38
CA GLY A 46 -9.25 0.55 -0.02
C GLY A 46 -8.18 -0.51 0.16
N THR A 47 -8.17 -1.14 1.32
CA THR A 47 -7.47 -2.41 1.57
C THR A 47 -8.12 -3.56 0.84
N ILE A 48 -7.39 -4.66 0.61
CA ILE A 48 -7.99 -5.92 0.18
C ILE A 48 -9.15 -6.33 1.10
N ASP A 49 -10.15 -6.97 0.51
CA ASP A 49 -11.35 -7.43 1.22
C ASP A 49 -11.27 -8.91 1.62
N THR A 50 -10.33 -9.65 1.02
CA THR A 50 -10.09 -11.07 1.28
C THR A 50 -8.68 -11.46 0.85
N PHE A 51 -8.03 -12.34 1.61
CA PHE A 51 -6.88 -13.11 1.18
C PHE A 51 -7.30 -14.22 0.22
N LEU A 52 -6.45 -14.49 -0.78
CA LEU A 52 -6.65 -15.58 -1.75
C LEU A 52 -6.31 -16.97 -1.17
N GLY A 53 -5.74 -17.02 0.03
CA GLY A 53 -5.28 -18.26 0.66
C GLY A 53 -3.90 -18.71 0.18
N SER A 54 -3.43 -19.81 0.74
CA SER A 54 -2.18 -20.48 0.37
C SER A 54 -2.19 -21.94 0.81
N ASP A 55 -1.50 -22.80 0.05
CA ASP A 55 -1.35 -24.24 0.36
C ASP A 55 -0.17 -24.54 1.29
N ASP A 56 0.51 -23.50 1.77
CA ASP A 56 1.67 -23.57 2.68
C ASP A 56 1.29 -23.89 4.15
N GLY A 57 0.00 -23.96 4.45
CA GLY A 57 -0.52 -24.20 5.80
C GLY A 57 -0.45 -23.00 6.75
N LEU A 58 0.02 -21.84 6.28
CA LEU A 58 0.09 -20.61 7.07
C LEU A 58 -1.24 -19.85 7.08
N PHE A 59 -2.00 -19.92 5.99
CA PHE A 59 -3.32 -19.32 5.89
C PHE A 59 -4.32 -20.06 6.77
N LYS A 60 -5.15 -19.30 7.47
CA LYS A 60 -6.28 -19.81 8.23
C LYS A 60 -7.55 -19.01 7.87
N PRO A 61 -8.73 -19.65 7.77
CA PRO A 61 -9.96 -18.97 7.37
C PRO A 61 -10.33 -17.77 8.25
N GLU A 62 -9.96 -17.77 9.54
CA GLU A 62 -10.18 -16.65 10.46
C GLU A 62 -9.44 -15.35 10.08
N TYR A 63 -8.49 -15.38 9.13
CA TYR A 63 -7.90 -14.15 8.61
C TYR A 63 -8.84 -13.41 7.66
N ASN A 64 -9.76 -14.11 7.01
CA ASN A 64 -10.85 -13.53 6.23
C ASN A 64 -12.06 -13.28 7.15
N ASP A 65 -11.93 -12.33 8.08
CA ASP A 65 -12.92 -12.04 9.14
C ASP A 65 -13.98 -11.00 8.75
N LEU A 66 -13.95 -10.50 7.52
CA LEU A 66 -15.00 -9.66 6.96
C LEU A 66 -16.15 -10.50 6.40
N LYS A 67 -17.39 -10.00 6.57
CA LYS A 67 -18.53 -10.48 5.79
C LYS A 67 -18.40 -9.98 4.36
N LEU A 68 -17.72 -10.76 3.52
CA LEU A 68 -17.51 -10.43 2.11
C LEU A 68 -18.86 -10.38 1.37
N VAL A 69 -19.12 -9.27 0.69
CA VAL A 69 -20.25 -9.11 -0.23
C VAL A 69 -19.78 -9.53 -1.62
N TYR A 70 -20.45 -10.46 -2.28
CA TYR A 70 -20.05 -10.94 -3.60
C TYR A 70 -21.26 -11.42 -4.40
N ASP A 71 -21.11 -11.47 -5.72
CA ASP A 71 -22.16 -11.98 -6.60
C ASP A 71 -22.21 -13.53 -6.57
N HIS A 72 -23.30 -14.09 -6.04
CA HIS A 72 -23.44 -15.54 -5.87
C HIS A 72 -23.58 -16.31 -7.19
N GLU A 73 -24.06 -15.68 -8.27
CA GLU A 73 -24.17 -16.33 -9.57
C GLU A 73 -22.79 -16.45 -10.22
N ILE A 74 -22.00 -15.37 -10.20
CA ILE A 74 -20.62 -15.37 -10.68
C ILE A 74 -19.78 -16.36 -9.86
N TYR A 75 -19.91 -16.35 -8.53
CA TYR A 75 -19.22 -17.31 -7.67
C TYR A 75 -19.53 -18.76 -8.07
N ARG A 76 -20.81 -19.12 -8.22
CA ARG A 76 -21.20 -20.48 -8.63
C ARG A 76 -20.68 -20.84 -10.01
N HIS A 77 -20.71 -19.88 -10.95
CA HIS A 77 -20.18 -20.09 -12.29
C HIS A 77 -18.69 -20.43 -12.24
N LEU A 78 -17.88 -19.68 -11.48
CA LEU A 78 -16.44 -19.91 -11.35
C LEU A 78 -16.12 -21.26 -10.69
N VAL A 79 -16.78 -21.59 -9.57
CA VAL A 79 -16.57 -22.87 -8.87
C VAL A 79 -16.98 -24.07 -9.71
N ASN A 80 -18.08 -23.96 -10.48
CA ASN A 80 -18.50 -25.03 -11.40
C ASN A 80 -17.54 -25.22 -12.59
N ASN A 81 -16.60 -24.29 -12.81
CA ASN A 81 -15.54 -24.36 -13.82
C ASN A 81 -14.15 -24.49 -13.15
N ASP A 82 -14.09 -25.19 -12.01
CA ASP A 82 -12.85 -25.60 -11.32
C ASP A 82 -11.96 -24.47 -10.77
N ILE A 83 -12.51 -23.27 -10.57
CA ILE A 83 -11.84 -22.21 -9.81
C ILE A 83 -12.06 -22.45 -8.31
N ASP A 84 -10.99 -22.39 -7.51
CA ASP A 84 -11.08 -22.59 -6.06
C ASP A 84 -12.01 -21.56 -5.38
N GLU A 85 -12.56 -21.91 -4.22
CA GLU A 85 -13.57 -21.09 -3.55
C GLU A 85 -13.10 -19.68 -3.17
N LEU A 86 -11.83 -19.51 -2.77
CA LEU A 86 -11.32 -18.23 -2.29
C LEU A 86 -11.07 -17.29 -3.47
N LEU A 87 -10.46 -17.79 -4.54
CA LEU A 87 -10.27 -17.04 -5.77
C LEU A 87 -11.62 -16.71 -6.43
N ALA A 88 -12.56 -17.67 -6.46
CA ALA A 88 -13.91 -17.45 -6.98
C ALA A 88 -14.65 -16.36 -6.18
N LYS A 89 -14.55 -16.36 -4.84
CA LYS A 89 -15.13 -15.30 -3.99
C LYS A 89 -14.47 -13.96 -4.23
N HIS A 90 -13.14 -13.91 -4.38
CA HIS A 90 -12.42 -12.69 -4.70
C HIS A 90 -12.91 -12.09 -6.01
N VAL A 91 -12.95 -12.86 -7.10
CA VAL A 91 -13.43 -12.37 -8.40
C VAL A 91 -14.90 -11.97 -8.33
N ALA A 92 -15.76 -12.78 -7.73
CA ALA A 92 -17.18 -12.46 -7.57
C ALA A 92 -17.41 -11.19 -6.71
N HIS A 93 -16.50 -10.88 -5.77
CA HIS A 93 -16.52 -9.63 -5.02
C HIS A 93 -16.18 -8.43 -5.91
N LEU A 94 -15.15 -8.52 -6.77
CA LEU A 94 -14.81 -7.43 -7.68
C LEU A 94 -15.98 -7.05 -8.60
N PHE A 95 -16.77 -8.04 -9.01
CA PHE A 95 -17.91 -7.90 -9.93
C PHE A 95 -19.21 -7.43 -9.25
N ILE A 96 -19.20 -7.07 -7.96
CA ILE A 96 -20.33 -6.33 -7.36
C ILE A 96 -20.38 -4.87 -7.83
N ARG A 97 -19.32 -4.42 -8.52
CA ARG A 97 -19.17 -3.08 -9.06
C ARG A 97 -19.60 -3.04 -10.52
N ASP A 98 -20.26 -1.95 -10.88
CA ASP A 98 -20.55 -1.67 -12.28
C ASP A 98 -19.30 -1.15 -13.02
N PRO A 99 -19.19 -1.42 -14.34
CA PRO A 99 -18.21 -0.79 -15.21
C PRO A 99 -18.32 0.74 -15.16
N LEU A 100 -17.20 1.44 -14.98
CA LEU A 100 -17.20 2.91 -14.92
C LEU A 100 -17.10 3.56 -16.31
N VAL A 101 -16.37 2.94 -17.24
CA VAL A 101 -16.11 3.47 -18.57
C VAL A 101 -16.07 2.32 -19.57
N ILE A 102 -16.95 2.33 -20.55
CA ILE A 102 -16.95 1.40 -21.69
C ILE A 102 -16.99 2.24 -22.97
N PHE A 103 -16.12 1.91 -23.92
CA PHE A 103 -16.16 2.47 -25.26
C PHE A 103 -17.05 1.63 -26.16
N GLU A 104 -17.80 2.27 -27.06
CA GLU A 104 -18.75 1.62 -27.95
C GLU A 104 -18.06 0.56 -28.83
N GLU A 105 -16.84 0.85 -29.28
CA GLU A 105 -16.01 -0.03 -30.10
C GLU A 105 -15.54 -1.30 -29.37
N LEU A 106 -15.62 -1.31 -28.04
CA LEU A 106 -15.18 -2.41 -27.18
C LEU A 106 -16.34 -3.20 -26.58
N LEU A 107 -17.59 -2.94 -27.02
CA LEU A 107 -18.78 -3.65 -26.54
C LEU A 107 -18.74 -5.13 -26.90
N ASP A 108 -18.44 -5.45 -28.15
CA ASP A 108 -18.36 -6.83 -28.64
C ASP A 108 -16.89 -7.24 -28.79
N GLN A 109 -16.50 -8.31 -28.10
CA GLN A 109 -15.12 -8.83 -28.13
C GLN A 109 -15.10 -10.34 -28.27
N ASP A 110 -13.95 -10.87 -28.69
CA ASP A 110 -13.67 -12.30 -28.67
C ASP A 110 -12.97 -12.66 -27.36
N ASP A 111 -13.74 -13.22 -26.42
CA ASP A 111 -13.30 -13.63 -25.09
C ASP A 111 -12.18 -14.69 -25.11
N SER A 112 -11.94 -15.36 -26.24
CA SER A 112 -10.84 -16.33 -26.38
C SER A 112 -9.46 -15.67 -26.53
N VAL A 113 -9.43 -14.39 -26.91
CA VAL A 113 -8.19 -13.64 -27.16
C VAL A 113 -8.11 -12.30 -26.45
N SER A 114 -9.22 -11.82 -25.87
CA SER A 114 -9.29 -10.56 -25.13
C SER A 114 -9.70 -10.77 -23.67
N ALA A 115 -9.19 -9.89 -22.81
CA ALA A 115 -9.59 -9.81 -21.40
C ALA A 115 -10.11 -8.41 -21.04
N ASP A 116 -10.41 -7.54 -22.00
CA ASP A 116 -10.74 -6.13 -21.75
C ASP A 116 -12.02 -5.97 -20.90
N HIS A 117 -13.05 -6.80 -21.11
CA HIS A 117 -14.27 -6.76 -20.28
C HIS A 117 -13.96 -7.11 -18.82
N PHE A 118 -13.10 -8.11 -18.58
CA PHE A 118 -12.60 -8.43 -17.25
C PHE A 118 -11.75 -7.28 -16.68
N GLU A 119 -10.84 -6.73 -17.47
CA GLU A 119 -9.99 -5.61 -17.07
C GLU A 119 -10.79 -4.33 -16.79
N ASN A 120 -11.97 -4.16 -17.38
CA ASN A 120 -12.86 -3.04 -17.05
C ASN A 120 -13.22 -3.03 -15.56
N ILE A 121 -13.59 -4.19 -15.02
CA ILE A 121 -13.90 -4.37 -13.61
C ILE A 121 -12.62 -4.44 -12.77
N GLN A 122 -11.65 -5.27 -13.16
CA GLN A 122 -10.41 -5.47 -12.40
C GLN A 122 -9.60 -4.17 -12.24
N SER A 123 -9.42 -3.41 -13.32
CA SER A 123 -8.62 -2.18 -13.31
C SER A 123 -9.27 -1.07 -12.48
N THR A 124 -10.59 -1.10 -12.30
CA THR A 124 -11.39 -0.12 -11.55
C THR A 124 -11.76 -0.55 -10.13
N ASN A 125 -11.20 -1.66 -9.65
CA ASN A 125 -11.11 -2.00 -8.24
C ASN A 125 -9.68 -1.68 -7.75
N TRP A 126 -9.54 -0.61 -6.97
CA TRP A 126 -8.24 -0.04 -6.58
C TRP A 126 -7.91 -0.35 -5.13
N GLN A 127 -7.53 -1.61 -4.89
CA GLN A 127 -7.06 -2.05 -3.58
C GLN A 127 -5.58 -1.70 -3.34
N ASN A 128 -5.13 -1.87 -2.09
CA ASN A 128 -3.74 -1.66 -1.65
C ASN A 128 -2.76 -2.69 -2.25
N VAL A 129 -3.26 -3.87 -2.65
CA VAL A 129 -2.55 -4.86 -3.47
C VAL A 129 -3.49 -5.33 -4.57
N ARG A 130 -2.97 -5.63 -5.76
CA ARG A 130 -3.76 -6.19 -6.86
C ARG A 130 -3.14 -7.48 -7.38
N PHE A 131 -3.97 -8.52 -7.44
CA PHE A 131 -3.65 -9.77 -8.14
C PHE A 131 -3.92 -9.59 -9.63
N LYS A 132 -2.92 -9.82 -10.48
CA LYS A 132 -3.03 -9.60 -11.93
C LYS A 132 -2.87 -10.92 -12.67
N PRO A 133 -3.96 -11.47 -13.24
CA PRO A 133 -3.89 -12.59 -14.15
C PRO A 133 -2.95 -12.32 -15.34
N PRO A 134 -2.40 -13.38 -15.97
CA PRO A 134 -1.65 -13.24 -17.20
C PRO A 134 -2.58 -12.69 -18.30
N PRO A 135 -2.12 -11.70 -19.09
CA PRO A 135 -2.89 -11.26 -20.24
C PRO A 135 -2.93 -12.35 -21.31
N PRO A 136 -4.04 -12.49 -22.07
CA PRO A 136 -4.10 -13.41 -23.21
C PRO A 136 -2.96 -13.15 -24.19
N ASN A 137 -2.43 -14.21 -24.81
CA ASN A 137 -1.41 -14.13 -25.86
C ASN A 137 -0.11 -13.40 -25.46
N SER A 138 0.24 -13.40 -24.17
CA SER A 138 1.42 -12.72 -23.64
C SER A 138 2.33 -13.68 -22.87
N PRO A 139 3.67 -13.48 -22.90
CA PRO A 139 4.59 -14.25 -22.05
C PRO A 139 4.54 -13.83 -20.57
N ILE A 140 3.75 -12.82 -20.22
CA ILE A 140 3.64 -12.29 -18.86
C ILE A 140 2.84 -13.26 -17.99
N GLY A 141 3.43 -13.70 -16.86
CA GLY A 141 2.77 -14.56 -15.89
C GLY A 141 1.88 -13.84 -14.87
N TRP A 142 1.48 -14.57 -13.83
CA TRP A 142 0.77 -14.04 -12.66
C TRP A 142 1.63 -13.00 -11.93
N ARG A 143 1.01 -11.88 -11.57
CA ARG A 143 1.71 -10.78 -10.90
C ARG A 143 0.93 -10.29 -9.70
N VAL A 144 1.68 -9.70 -8.77
CA VAL A 144 1.14 -8.96 -7.64
C VAL A 144 1.64 -7.52 -7.76
N GLU A 145 0.72 -6.56 -7.72
CA GLU A 145 1.03 -5.14 -7.75
C GLU A 145 0.90 -4.56 -6.33
N PHE A 146 2.00 -4.03 -5.78
CA PHE A 146 2.02 -3.32 -4.50
C PHE A 146 1.77 -1.83 -4.72
N ARG A 147 0.65 -1.34 -4.21
CA ARG A 147 0.09 -0.01 -4.50
C ARG A 147 0.10 1.03 -3.35
N PRO A 148 0.47 0.76 -2.07
CA PRO A 148 0.27 1.73 -0.99
C PRO A 148 1.38 2.78 -0.82
N LEU A 149 2.33 2.87 -1.75
CA LEU A 149 3.43 3.84 -1.67
C LEU A 149 3.00 5.15 -2.32
N GLU A 150 3.23 6.26 -1.62
CA GLU A 150 3.15 7.59 -2.24
C GLU A 150 4.45 7.89 -2.97
N VAL A 151 4.38 8.70 -4.03
CA VAL A 151 5.57 9.13 -4.76
C VAL A 151 6.42 10.05 -3.90
N GLN A 152 7.74 9.89 -3.96
CA GLN A 152 8.70 10.70 -3.22
C GLN A 152 9.31 11.79 -4.12
N LEU A 153 9.95 12.78 -3.50
CA LEU A 153 10.49 13.95 -4.21
C LEU A 153 11.63 13.59 -5.16
N THR A 154 12.53 12.69 -4.74
CA THR A 154 13.76 12.37 -5.49
C THR A 154 13.75 10.96 -6.07
N GLU A 155 14.53 10.74 -7.13
CA GLU A 155 14.74 9.41 -7.71
C GLU A 155 15.35 8.45 -6.68
N PHE A 156 16.25 8.93 -5.83
CA PHE A 156 16.86 8.16 -4.74
C PHE A 156 15.81 7.58 -3.79
N GLU A 157 14.88 8.41 -3.29
CA GLU A 157 13.85 7.96 -2.35
C GLU A 157 12.90 6.94 -2.99
N ASN A 158 12.47 7.20 -4.24
CA ASN A 158 11.59 6.29 -5.00
C ASN A 158 12.28 4.94 -5.29
N ALA A 159 13.57 4.98 -5.67
CA ALA A 159 14.38 3.78 -5.84
C ALA A 159 14.55 3.01 -4.52
N ALA A 160 14.77 3.72 -3.41
CA ALA A 160 14.94 3.10 -2.11
C ALA A 160 13.70 2.27 -1.70
N PHE A 161 12.50 2.85 -1.81
CA PHE A 161 11.28 2.11 -1.52
C PHE A 161 11.01 0.99 -2.51
N SER A 162 11.23 1.22 -3.81
CA SER A 162 11.02 0.20 -4.85
C SER A 162 11.92 -1.02 -4.65
N VAL A 163 13.22 -0.79 -4.45
CA VAL A 163 14.21 -1.84 -4.20
C VAL A 163 13.89 -2.57 -2.90
N PHE A 164 13.56 -1.84 -1.82
CA PHE A 164 13.19 -2.46 -0.56
C PHE A 164 11.96 -3.36 -0.69
N THR A 165 10.90 -2.91 -1.37
CA THR A 165 9.70 -3.73 -1.61
C THR A 165 10.00 -5.00 -2.41
N VAL A 166 10.81 -4.89 -3.47
CA VAL A 166 11.21 -6.05 -4.28
C VAL A 166 12.06 -7.03 -3.46
N LEU A 167 13.02 -6.54 -2.68
CA LEU A 167 13.86 -7.38 -1.84
C LEU A 167 13.05 -8.05 -0.72
N LEU A 168 12.10 -7.33 -0.12
CA LEU A 168 11.20 -7.91 0.88
C LEU A 168 10.34 -9.02 0.29
N ALA A 169 9.75 -8.80 -0.90
CA ALA A 169 8.98 -9.85 -1.58
C ALA A 169 9.84 -11.08 -1.88
N ARG A 170 11.09 -10.89 -2.33
CA ARG A 170 12.04 -12.00 -2.56
C ARG A 170 12.43 -12.71 -1.26
N ALA A 171 12.65 -11.97 -0.18
CA ALA A 171 12.95 -12.55 1.12
C ALA A 171 11.79 -13.42 1.63
N LEU A 172 10.54 -12.97 1.48
CA LEU A 172 9.35 -13.74 1.85
C LEU A 172 9.22 -15.03 1.04
N LEU A 173 9.55 -15.00 -0.25
CA LEU A 173 9.57 -16.21 -1.08
C LEU A 173 10.72 -17.16 -0.71
N ALA A 174 11.85 -16.63 -0.25
CA ALA A 174 13.02 -17.43 0.15
C ALA A 174 12.85 -18.07 1.54
N PHE A 175 12.02 -17.49 2.40
CA PHE A 175 11.80 -17.92 3.78
C PHE A 175 10.33 -18.31 4.01
N PRO A 176 9.90 -19.51 3.56
CA PRO A 176 8.50 -19.92 3.58
C PRO A 176 7.91 -20.04 4.98
N ASP A 177 8.74 -20.11 6.02
CA ASP A 177 8.28 -20.15 7.42
C ASP A 177 7.82 -18.77 7.95
N ILE A 178 8.11 -17.68 7.23
CA ILE A 178 7.69 -16.33 7.64
C ILE A 178 6.19 -16.16 7.37
N ASN A 179 5.42 -16.09 8.46
CA ASN A 179 3.99 -15.82 8.42
C ASN A 179 3.72 -14.34 8.75
N PHE A 180 3.02 -13.63 7.86
CA PHE A 180 2.53 -12.26 8.09
C PHE A 180 1.01 -12.12 8.01
N TYR A 181 0.27 -13.23 7.98
CA TYR A 181 -1.18 -13.17 8.03
C TYR A 181 -1.66 -12.55 9.35
N ILE A 182 -2.55 -11.57 9.19
CA ILE A 182 -3.36 -10.95 10.23
C ILE A 182 -4.80 -10.88 9.72
N PRO A 183 -5.82 -10.82 10.59
CA PRO A 183 -7.19 -10.61 10.15
C PRO A 183 -7.36 -9.33 9.33
N VAL A 184 -8.18 -9.38 8.26
CA VAL A 184 -8.41 -8.26 7.35
C VAL A 184 -8.93 -7.02 8.09
N THR A 185 -9.79 -7.17 9.09
CA THR A 185 -10.25 -6.03 9.91
C THR A 185 -9.10 -5.27 10.58
N LYS A 186 -8.04 -5.97 11.01
CA LYS A 186 -6.86 -5.33 11.62
C LYS A 186 -6.02 -4.57 10.58
N MET A 187 -5.96 -5.08 9.35
CA MET A 187 -5.34 -4.37 8.23
C MET A 187 -6.14 -3.11 7.84
N ASP A 188 -7.46 -3.15 7.92
CA ASP A 188 -8.32 -1.98 7.70
C ASP A 188 -8.03 -0.89 8.75
N ILE A 189 -7.92 -1.27 10.03
CA ILE A 189 -7.53 -0.35 11.12
C ILE A 189 -6.13 0.23 10.86
N ASN A 190 -5.17 -0.60 10.44
CA ASN A 190 -3.83 -0.11 10.10
C ASN A 190 -3.86 0.96 9.01
N MET A 191 -4.65 0.74 7.95
CA MET A 191 -4.75 1.71 6.88
C MET A 191 -5.45 2.99 7.32
N GLN A 192 -6.48 2.92 8.18
CA GLN A 192 -7.08 4.12 8.77
C GLN A 192 -6.04 4.92 9.57
N ARG A 193 -5.31 4.27 10.48
CA ARG A 193 -4.25 4.92 11.28
C ARG A 193 -3.14 5.50 10.41
N ALA A 194 -2.77 4.84 9.32
CA ALA A 194 -1.71 5.31 8.45
C ALA A 194 -2.00 6.63 7.72
N HIS A 195 -3.27 7.08 7.69
CA HIS A 195 -3.64 8.42 7.18
C HIS A 195 -3.50 9.53 8.23
N ASN A 196 -3.38 9.19 9.52
CA ASN A 196 -3.24 10.19 10.57
C ASN A 196 -1.94 10.97 10.40
N ARG A 197 -1.97 12.25 10.76
CA ARG A 197 -0.77 13.10 10.73
C ARG A 197 0.35 12.47 11.57
N ASP A 198 1.53 12.39 10.96
CA ASP A 198 2.74 11.82 11.59
C ASP A 198 2.55 10.37 12.07
N ALA A 199 1.68 9.59 11.40
CA ALA A 199 1.35 8.22 11.80
C ALA A 199 2.58 7.30 11.92
N VAL A 200 3.59 7.48 11.09
CA VAL A 200 4.84 6.72 11.19
C VAL A 200 5.52 6.85 12.56
N PHE A 201 5.32 7.98 13.26
CA PHE A 201 5.92 8.26 14.56
C PHE A 201 4.96 8.06 15.73
N ASN A 202 3.67 8.35 15.52
CA ASN A 202 2.69 8.45 16.60
C ASN A 202 1.76 7.24 16.70
N GLU A 203 1.57 6.51 15.60
CA GLU A 203 0.61 5.41 15.54
C GLU A 203 1.27 4.05 15.81
N ARG A 204 0.44 3.11 16.24
CA ARG A 204 0.79 1.69 16.32
C ARG A 204 -0.05 0.93 15.31
N PHE A 205 0.52 -0.12 14.74
CA PHE A 205 -0.10 -0.93 13.70
C PHE A 205 -0.13 -2.39 14.15
N TYR A 206 -1.26 -3.05 13.93
CA TYR A 206 -1.38 -4.49 14.10
C TYR A 206 -0.41 -5.19 13.16
N PHE A 207 0.50 -5.96 13.74
CA PHE A 207 1.50 -6.72 13.02
C PHE A 207 1.73 -8.06 13.73
N ARG A 208 2.16 -9.07 12.98
CA ARG A 208 2.47 -10.38 13.54
C ARG A 208 3.89 -10.38 14.09
N ARG A 209 4.05 -10.70 15.37
CA ARG A 209 5.34 -10.64 16.09
C ARG A 209 6.27 -11.82 15.79
N SER A 210 5.74 -13.01 15.49
CA SER A 210 6.54 -14.24 15.43
C SER A 210 6.44 -15.02 14.12
N SER A 211 7.55 -15.72 13.82
CA SER A 211 7.73 -16.78 12.83
C SER A 211 7.50 -18.15 13.53
N PRO A 212 7.09 -19.22 12.83
CA PRO A 212 5.78 -19.89 12.93
C PRO A 212 5.50 -20.73 14.20
N ALA A 213 6.35 -20.71 15.24
CA ALA A 213 6.28 -21.65 16.37
C ALA A 213 5.39 -21.21 17.55
N ASP A 214 4.89 -19.97 17.57
CA ASP A 214 4.15 -19.45 18.72
C ASP A 214 2.63 -19.44 18.48
N GLY A 215 1.89 -19.88 19.51
CA GLY A 215 0.44 -20.15 19.50
C GLY A 215 -0.48 -18.96 19.24
N GLU A 216 -1.78 -19.12 19.55
CA GLU A 216 -2.91 -18.34 19.01
C GLU A 216 -2.89 -16.80 19.16
N ASP A 217 -1.95 -16.17 19.89
CA ASP A 217 -1.92 -14.72 20.12
C ASP A 217 -0.64 -14.02 19.60
N THR A 218 -0.38 -14.19 18.29
CA THR A 218 0.82 -13.67 17.60
C THR A 218 0.69 -12.26 17.04
N VAL A 219 -0.50 -11.65 17.06
CA VAL A 219 -0.73 -10.29 16.51
C VAL A 219 -0.69 -9.25 17.63
N ALA A 220 0.13 -8.21 17.48
CA ALA A 220 0.21 -7.12 18.43
C ALA A 220 0.33 -5.76 17.72
N GLU A 221 0.12 -4.69 18.48
CA GLU A 221 0.31 -3.34 17.98
C GLU A 221 1.77 -2.92 18.12
N LEU A 222 2.45 -2.71 16.99
CA LEU A 222 3.85 -2.29 16.91
C LEU A 222 3.96 -0.91 16.26
N THR A 223 4.95 -0.13 16.68
CA THR A 223 5.33 1.11 15.99
C THR A 223 5.93 0.80 14.62
N ALA A 224 5.95 1.79 13.71
CA ALA A 224 6.61 1.62 12.42
C ALA A 224 8.11 1.27 12.57
N ASN A 225 8.77 1.83 13.59
CA ASN A 225 10.14 1.50 13.93
C ASN A 225 10.32 0.01 14.29
N GLU A 226 9.47 -0.51 15.18
CA GLU A 226 9.53 -1.94 15.57
C GLU A 226 9.25 -2.86 14.37
N ILE A 227 8.31 -2.49 13.49
CA ILE A 227 7.99 -3.28 12.29
C ILE A 227 9.17 -3.29 11.31
N ILE A 228 9.78 -2.13 11.05
CA ILE A 228 10.84 -2.04 10.03
C ILE A 228 12.18 -2.50 10.58
N ASN A 229 12.57 -2.02 11.75
CA ASN A 229 13.91 -2.22 12.30
C ASN A 229 14.00 -3.42 13.26
N GLY A 230 12.86 -3.97 13.69
CA GLY A 230 12.77 -5.03 14.69
C GLY A 230 12.66 -4.50 16.12
N SER A 231 12.43 -5.42 17.04
CA SER A 231 12.36 -5.23 18.48
C SER A 231 12.90 -6.48 19.19
N ALA A 232 12.77 -6.56 20.52
CA ALA A 232 13.11 -7.79 21.25
C ALA A 232 12.16 -8.96 20.90
N GLU A 233 10.94 -8.67 20.44
CA GLU A 233 9.89 -9.66 20.20
C GLU A 233 9.62 -9.89 18.70
N PHE A 234 10.18 -9.07 17.81
CA PHE A 234 9.99 -9.19 16.37
C PHE A 234 11.29 -8.91 15.62
N ILE A 235 11.61 -9.74 14.64
CA ILE A 235 12.86 -9.62 13.87
C ILE A 235 12.94 -8.31 13.06
N GLY A 236 11.81 -7.79 12.57
CA GLY A 236 11.77 -6.61 11.71
C GLY A 236 11.94 -6.93 10.21
N LEU A 237 11.33 -6.12 9.36
CA LEU A 237 11.37 -6.29 7.91
C LEU A 237 12.76 -6.04 7.30
N VAL A 238 13.51 -5.07 7.83
CA VAL A 238 14.88 -4.80 7.37
C VAL A 238 15.82 -5.96 7.68
N PRO A 239 15.86 -6.51 8.91
CA PRO A 239 16.67 -7.69 9.17
C PRO A 239 16.31 -8.90 8.31
N ILE A 240 15.02 -9.13 8.00
CA ILE A 240 14.60 -10.17 7.04
C ILE A 240 15.20 -9.94 5.65
N VAL A 241 15.15 -8.70 5.14
CA VAL A 241 15.77 -8.35 3.86
C VAL A 241 17.29 -8.56 3.89
N GLN A 242 17.95 -8.20 5.00
CA GLN A 242 19.39 -8.39 5.16
C GLN A 242 19.77 -9.88 5.18
N MET A 243 18.99 -10.73 5.88
CA MET A 243 19.17 -12.19 5.85
C MET A 243 19.06 -12.74 4.42
N TYR A 244 18.11 -12.25 3.63
CA TYR A 244 17.99 -12.64 2.23
C TYR A 244 19.20 -12.21 1.41
N LEU A 245 19.66 -10.96 1.55
CA LEU A 245 20.85 -10.46 0.86
C LEU A 245 22.12 -11.23 1.23
N ASP A 246 22.24 -11.71 2.47
CA ASP A 246 23.36 -12.54 2.93
C ASP A 246 23.29 -13.97 2.39
N SER A 247 22.09 -14.45 2.03
CA SER A 247 21.89 -15.78 1.44
C SER A 247 22.22 -15.87 -0.05
N ILE A 248 22.40 -14.74 -0.73
CA ILE A 248 22.67 -14.66 -2.16
C ILE A 248 24.01 -13.96 -2.45
N SER A 249 24.61 -14.25 -3.60
CA SER A 249 25.79 -13.51 -4.04
C SER A 249 25.37 -12.16 -4.65
N VAL A 250 25.87 -11.07 -4.07
CA VAL A 250 25.65 -9.70 -4.55
C VAL A 250 27.01 -9.01 -4.70
N GLU A 251 27.23 -8.34 -5.82
CA GLU A 251 28.44 -7.55 -6.05
C GLU A 251 28.59 -6.45 -4.97
N GLU A 252 29.82 -6.21 -4.50
CA GLU A 252 30.06 -5.36 -3.33
C GLU A 252 29.59 -3.91 -3.51
N ASN A 253 29.71 -3.36 -4.72
CA ASN A 253 29.19 -2.02 -5.06
C ASN A 253 27.66 -1.96 -5.02
N VAL A 254 26.98 -2.98 -5.56
CA VAL A 254 25.52 -3.11 -5.55
C VAL A 254 25.04 -3.28 -4.12
N ARG A 255 25.70 -4.13 -3.33
CA ARG A 255 25.39 -4.30 -1.90
C ARG A 255 25.51 -2.99 -1.15
N ARG A 256 26.60 -2.23 -1.34
CA ARG A 256 26.77 -0.90 -0.73
C ARG A 256 25.64 0.08 -1.11
N GLN A 257 25.20 0.08 -2.37
CA GLN A 257 24.08 0.93 -2.79
C GLN A 257 22.76 0.49 -2.15
N ILE A 258 22.49 -0.81 -2.09
CA ILE A 258 21.30 -1.35 -1.41
C ILE A 258 21.32 -0.99 0.08
N GLU A 259 22.45 -1.09 0.76
CA GLU A 259 22.55 -0.71 2.18
C GLU A 259 22.23 0.77 2.40
N ARG A 260 22.56 1.67 1.47
CA ARG A 260 22.13 3.09 1.56
C ARG A 260 20.62 3.24 1.49
N TYR A 261 19.96 2.49 0.60
CA TYR A 261 18.50 2.46 0.52
C TYR A 261 17.87 1.88 1.79
N ILE A 262 18.44 0.79 2.33
CA ILE A 262 17.99 0.21 3.59
C ILE A 262 18.13 1.23 4.71
N LEU A 263 19.29 1.87 4.88
CA LEU A 263 19.51 2.90 5.91
C LEU A 263 18.49 4.04 5.81
N PHE A 264 18.14 4.46 4.60
CA PHE A 264 17.08 5.45 4.38
C PHE A 264 15.72 4.96 4.92
N VAL A 265 15.30 3.74 4.56
CA VAL A 265 14.05 3.15 5.06
C VAL A 265 14.07 2.98 6.58
N ARG A 266 15.19 2.56 7.16
CA ARG A 266 15.39 2.47 8.63
C ARG A 266 15.20 3.83 9.29
N GLY A 267 15.78 4.88 8.71
CA GLY A 267 15.71 6.26 9.21
C GLY A 267 14.32 6.86 9.13
N ARG A 268 13.56 6.55 8.06
CA ARG A 268 12.15 6.92 7.95
C ARG A 268 11.31 6.28 9.05
N ALA A 269 11.57 5.02 9.36
CA ALA A 269 10.81 4.29 10.38
C ALA A 269 11.12 4.75 11.82
N ASN A 270 12.36 5.11 12.12
CA ASN A 270 12.78 5.51 13.47
C ASN A 270 12.72 7.03 13.72
N GLY A 271 12.43 7.84 12.69
CA GLY A 271 12.31 9.28 12.78
C GLY A 271 13.61 10.08 12.68
N SER A 272 14.76 9.43 12.41
CA SER A 272 15.99 10.16 12.09
C SER A 272 15.95 10.83 10.70
N ILE A 273 15.03 10.39 9.83
CA ILE A 273 14.73 10.99 8.54
C ILE A 273 13.23 11.29 8.49
N MET A 274 12.89 12.55 8.19
CA MET A 274 11.51 13.03 8.09
C MET A 274 10.81 12.43 6.87
N THR A 275 9.50 12.20 6.97
CA THR A 275 8.68 11.99 5.78
C THR A 275 8.60 13.28 4.95
N ALA A 276 8.35 13.16 3.64
CA ALA A 276 8.13 14.34 2.80
C ALA A 276 6.94 15.17 3.31
N ALA A 277 5.88 14.50 3.77
CA ALA A 277 4.74 15.17 4.39
C ALA A 277 5.14 15.97 5.64
N ALA A 278 5.96 15.41 6.54
CA ALA A 278 6.44 16.13 7.72
C ALA A 278 7.31 17.33 7.34
N TRP A 279 8.22 17.16 6.37
CA TRP A 279 9.08 18.23 5.89
C TRP A 279 8.28 19.39 5.28
N ILE A 280 7.30 19.09 4.42
CA ILE A 280 6.41 20.10 3.80
C ILE A 280 5.61 20.84 4.88
N ARG A 281 5.08 20.14 5.89
CA ARG A 281 4.36 20.78 7.01
C ARG A 281 5.25 21.74 7.78
N ILE A 282 6.49 21.35 8.06
CA ILE A 282 7.48 22.21 8.74
C ILE A 282 7.82 23.43 7.88
N PHE A 283 8.03 23.23 6.57
CA PHE A 283 8.28 24.31 5.62
C PHE A 283 7.16 25.36 5.66
N VAL A 284 5.90 24.93 5.48
CA VAL A 284 4.74 25.83 5.51
C VAL A 284 4.62 26.53 6.85
N ARG A 285 4.72 25.79 7.96
CA ARG A 285 4.55 26.34 9.31
C ARG A 285 5.58 27.41 9.66
N ASN A 286 6.80 27.29 9.12
CA ASN A 286 7.89 28.24 9.34
C ASN A 286 7.94 29.36 8.29
N HIS A 287 7.06 29.34 7.30
CA HIS A 287 7.03 30.35 6.24
C HIS A 287 6.59 31.71 6.81
N PRO A 288 7.28 32.83 6.49
CA PRO A 288 6.93 34.16 7.03
C PRO A 288 5.50 34.61 6.74
N ALA A 289 4.96 34.24 5.57
CA ALA A 289 3.59 34.54 5.16
C ALA A 289 2.51 33.65 5.83
N TYR A 290 2.89 32.61 6.56
CA TYR A 290 1.93 31.69 7.17
C TYR A 290 1.27 32.31 8.41
N LYS A 291 -0.05 32.33 8.42
CA LYS A 291 -0.86 33.00 9.45
C LYS A 291 -1.36 32.06 10.54
N PHE A 292 -0.86 30.82 10.58
CA PHE A 292 -1.33 29.77 11.49
C PHE A 292 -2.83 29.46 11.37
N ASP A 293 -3.39 29.67 10.17
CA ASP A 293 -4.79 29.46 9.81
C ASP A 293 -5.02 28.22 8.93
N SER A 294 -3.99 27.38 8.77
CA SER A 294 -3.95 26.21 7.88
C SER A 294 -4.04 26.52 6.39
N VAL A 295 -4.04 27.80 5.99
CA VAL A 295 -4.09 28.22 4.59
C VAL A 295 -2.69 28.26 4.00
N VAL A 296 -2.51 27.60 2.85
CA VAL A 296 -1.31 27.66 2.02
C VAL A 296 -1.59 28.65 0.89
N SER A 297 -1.13 29.90 1.08
CA SER A 297 -1.29 30.95 0.07
C SER A 297 -0.47 30.66 -1.19
N SER A 298 -0.77 31.38 -2.29
CA SER A 298 0.00 31.26 -3.54
C SER A 298 1.49 31.58 -3.35
N GLU A 299 1.83 32.49 -2.44
CA GLU A 299 3.22 32.81 -2.08
C GLU A 299 3.91 31.61 -1.42
N ILE A 300 3.30 31.04 -0.37
CA ILE A 300 3.83 29.85 0.31
C ILE A 300 3.97 28.68 -0.67
N ASN A 301 2.98 28.48 -1.55
CA ASN A 301 2.99 27.41 -2.54
C ASN A 301 4.10 27.60 -3.57
N TYR A 302 4.34 28.83 -4.03
CA TYR A 302 5.42 29.13 -4.96
C TYR A 302 6.79 28.84 -4.33
N ASP A 303 7.04 29.35 -3.13
CA ASP A 303 8.30 29.13 -2.42
C ASP A 303 8.53 27.66 -2.05
N LEU A 304 7.45 26.93 -1.73
CA LEU A 304 7.50 25.48 -1.54
C LEU A 304 7.90 24.76 -2.83
N ALA A 305 7.27 25.08 -3.96
CA ALA A 305 7.58 24.46 -5.24
C ALA A 305 9.04 24.71 -5.67
N VAL A 306 9.56 25.93 -5.47
CA VAL A 306 10.97 26.26 -5.71
C VAL A 306 11.89 25.44 -4.79
N ALA A 307 11.57 25.35 -3.50
CA ALA A 307 12.37 24.58 -2.55
C ALA A 307 12.40 23.09 -2.90
N LEU A 308 11.27 22.51 -3.31
CA LEU A 308 11.18 21.12 -3.75
C LEU A 308 11.99 20.90 -5.04
N ASP A 309 11.91 21.80 -6.02
CA ASP A 309 12.69 21.73 -7.26
C ASP A 309 14.20 21.83 -6.98
N ASP A 310 14.62 22.72 -6.08
CA ASP A 310 16.02 22.84 -5.70
C ASP A 310 16.55 21.58 -4.99
N ILE A 311 15.73 20.93 -4.15
CA ILE A 311 16.11 19.66 -3.53
C ILE A 311 16.18 18.56 -4.58
N ALA A 312 15.17 18.45 -5.43
CA ALA A 312 15.08 17.43 -6.49
C ALA A 312 16.22 17.53 -7.52
N ASN A 313 16.86 18.70 -7.66
CA ASN A 313 18.00 18.91 -8.54
C ASN A 313 19.34 19.05 -7.79
N GLY A 314 19.37 18.76 -6.48
CA GLY A 314 20.60 18.84 -5.67
C GLY A 314 21.17 20.25 -5.46
N ARG A 315 20.41 21.31 -5.77
CA ARG A 315 20.78 22.71 -5.54
C ARG A 315 20.57 23.13 -4.08
N ARG A 316 19.67 22.46 -3.37
CA ARG A 316 19.43 22.64 -1.92
C ARG A 316 19.67 21.34 -1.17
N PRO A 317 20.56 21.32 -0.16
CA PRO A 317 20.70 20.16 0.71
C PRO A 317 19.47 20.02 1.62
N ALA A 318 18.99 18.79 1.79
CA ALA A 318 17.91 18.44 2.71
C ALA A 318 18.25 17.13 3.46
N PRO A 319 19.31 17.11 4.30
CA PRO A 319 19.73 15.91 5.02
C PRO A 319 18.66 15.36 5.97
N GLU A 320 17.77 16.21 6.47
CA GLU A 320 16.61 15.81 7.27
C GLU A 320 15.58 15.00 6.48
N LEU A 321 15.53 15.17 5.15
CA LEU A 321 14.61 14.48 4.25
C LEU A 321 15.28 13.27 3.57
N LEU A 322 16.54 13.40 3.16
CA LEU A 322 17.26 12.40 2.36
C LEU A 322 18.20 11.51 3.18
N GLY A 323 18.56 11.94 4.40
CA GLY A 323 19.63 11.34 5.20
C GLY A 323 21.02 11.86 4.79
N ALA A 324 21.95 11.90 5.75
CA ALA A 324 23.30 12.40 5.50
C ALA A 324 24.05 11.54 4.45
N GLY A 325 24.70 12.19 3.48
CA GLY A 325 25.48 11.51 2.44
C GLY A 325 24.65 10.98 1.26
N ASN A 326 23.33 11.15 1.27
CA ASN A 326 22.48 10.91 0.11
C ASN A 326 22.27 12.22 -0.64
N THR A 327 23.00 12.41 -1.74
CA THR A 327 22.73 13.46 -2.72
C THR A 327 21.90 12.88 -3.86
N VAL A 328 21.07 13.72 -4.48
CA VAL A 328 20.42 13.41 -5.76
C VAL A 328 21.47 13.10 -6.81
#